data_AF-A0A368Z267-F1
#
_entry.id   AF-A0A368Z267-F1
#
_cell.length_a   1.000
_cell.length_b   1.000
_cell.length_c   1.000
_cell.angle_alpha   90.00
_cell.angle_beta   90.00
_cell.angle_gamma   90.00
#
_symmetry.space_group_name_H-M   'P 1'
#
loop_
_entity.id
_entity.type
_entity.pdbx_description
1 polymer ?
#
loop_
_entity_poly.entity_id
_entity_poly.type
_entity_poly.pdbx_seq_one_letter_code
_entity_poly.pdbx_strand_id
1 'polypeptide(L)'
;MRGLIPALLLAALPVAADEGPGAALYLRGTGAEARLMGGKLRVPATRFPCAGCHGQDARGSREGATIFPAIDWPGLTAPDRPGGAYDRAGFLHAVTDGVAPDGRELDPAMPRYVADEAVLGALIAFLQGIGAAQQRGITPGALRVSAAPGTPAQVGLEAAAKAFNARGGAFGRRIEIVTQGDMAFDADELAELLEPRLAQLDMPEIADLPAESRRAYLHGLMLGEALIACGRRLTRACLETTLPKLDPARLPREGMPP
;
A
#
# COMPACT_ATOMS: atom_id res chain seq x y z
N MET A 1 57.77 -6.14 -12.37
CA MET A 1 56.42 -6.48 -12.88
C MET A 1 55.46 -6.36 -11.70
N ARG A 2 54.69 -5.26 -11.61
CA ARG A 2 53.70 -5.03 -10.55
C ARG A 2 52.35 -5.57 -11.05
N GLY A 3 51.86 -6.65 -10.43
CA GLY A 3 50.57 -7.26 -10.77
C GLY A 3 49.41 -6.39 -10.30
N LEU A 4 48.53 -6.02 -11.22
CA LEU A 4 47.22 -5.45 -10.91
C LEU A 4 46.29 -6.57 -10.43
N ILE A 5 45.73 -6.43 -9.23
CA ILE A 5 44.63 -7.26 -8.75
C ILE A 5 43.34 -6.58 -9.22
N PRO A 6 42.48 -7.24 -10.02
CA PRO A 6 41.22 -6.65 -10.44
C PRO A 6 40.26 -6.64 -9.25
N ALA A 7 39.80 -5.45 -8.88
CA ALA A 7 38.73 -5.27 -7.91
C ALA A 7 37.43 -5.81 -8.52
N LEU A 8 36.99 -6.97 -8.04
CA LEU A 8 35.70 -7.54 -8.36
C LEU A 8 34.62 -6.67 -7.68
N LEU A 9 33.96 -5.80 -8.46
CA LEU A 9 32.77 -5.09 -7.99
C LEU A 9 31.63 -6.10 -7.82
N LEU A 10 31.33 -6.41 -6.57
CA LEU A 10 30.15 -7.17 -6.18
C LEU A 10 28.94 -6.25 -6.34
N ALA A 11 28.18 -6.40 -7.43
CA ALA A 11 26.89 -5.75 -7.57
C ALA A 11 25.92 -6.38 -6.56
N ALA A 12 25.50 -5.60 -5.56
CA ALA A 12 24.43 -5.99 -4.66
C ALA A 12 23.11 -5.96 -5.45
N LEU A 13 22.59 -7.14 -5.76
CA LEU A 13 21.23 -7.28 -6.27
C LEU A 13 20.24 -6.81 -5.19
N PRO A 14 19.14 -6.14 -5.56
CA PRO A 14 18.11 -5.79 -4.59
C PRO A 14 17.52 -7.11 -4.06
N VAL A 15 17.72 -7.36 -2.77
CA VAL A 15 16.91 -8.33 -2.06
C VAL A 15 15.50 -7.78 -2.11
N ALA A 16 14.67 -8.29 -3.02
CA ALA A 16 13.23 -8.19 -2.87
C ALA A 16 12.94 -8.63 -1.44
N ALA A 17 12.46 -7.70 -0.61
CA ALA A 17 12.26 -7.95 0.81
C ALA A 17 11.42 -9.22 0.93
N ASP A 18 12.04 -10.32 1.38
CA ASP A 18 11.34 -11.58 1.51
C ASP A 18 10.15 -11.35 2.45
N GLU A 19 8.96 -11.55 1.90
CA GLU A 19 7.75 -11.21 2.59
C GLU A 19 7.59 -12.21 3.73
N GLY A 20 7.91 -11.75 4.96
CA GLY A 20 7.90 -12.60 6.13
C GLY A 20 6.56 -13.33 6.33
N PRO A 21 6.56 -14.48 7.03
CA PRO A 21 5.42 -15.40 7.08
C PRO A 21 4.09 -14.76 7.52
N GLY A 22 4.15 -13.73 8.36
CA GLY A 22 2.96 -12.98 8.77
C GLY A 22 2.32 -12.16 7.64
N ALA A 23 3.14 -11.47 6.85
CA ALA A 23 2.68 -10.73 5.68
C ALA A 23 2.14 -11.71 4.61
N ALA A 24 2.86 -12.81 4.36
CA ALA A 24 2.44 -13.84 3.42
C ALA A 24 1.10 -14.48 3.79
N LEU A 25 0.85 -14.76 5.09
CA LEU A 25 -0.45 -15.21 5.57
C LEU A 25 -1.53 -14.12 5.38
N TYR A 26 -1.24 -12.88 5.76
CA TYR A 26 -2.21 -11.79 5.66
C TYR A 26 -2.64 -11.48 4.22
N LEU A 27 -1.66 -11.27 3.34
CA LEU A 27 -1.86 -10.79 1.97
C LEU A 27 -2.26 -11.93 1.03
N ARG A 28 -1.76 -13.15 1.25
CA ARG A 28 -1.94 -14.28 0.34
C ARG A 28 -2.49 -15.54 0.96
N GLY A 29 -2.71 -15.61 2.27
CA GLY A 29 -3.18 -16.82 2.93
C GLY A 29 -2.13 -17.95 2.95
N THR A 30 -0.85 -17.64 2.70
CA THR A 30 0.22 -18.64 2.65
C THR A 30 0.57 -19.11 4.07
N GLY A 31 0.82 -20.42 4.24
CA GLY A 31 1.23 -20.99 5.53
C GLY A 31 0.08 -21.32 6.49
N ALA A 32 -1.17 -21.34 6.01
CA ALA A 32 -2.33 -21.71 6.81
C ALA A 32 -3.38 -22.52 6.03
N GLU A 33 -4.23 -23.25 6.78
CA GLU A 33 -5.52 -23.73 6.33
C GLU A 33 -6.65 -22.84 6.85
N ALA A 34 -7.72 -22.72 6.07
CA ALA A 34 -8.96 -22.09 6.47
C ALA A 34 -10.03 -23.16 6.73
N ARG A 35 -10.68 -23.05 7.89
CA ARG A 35 -11.85 -23.82 8.30
C ARG A 35 -13.11 -23.01 8.09
N LEU A 36 -14.03 -23.56 7.32
CA LEU A 36 -15.31 -22.94 6.96
C LEU A 36 -16.47 -23.73 7.55
N MET A 37 -17.66 -23.10 7.61
CA MET A 37 -18.92 -23.74 8.01
C MET A 37 -18.84 -24.44 9.38
N GLY A 38 -18.24 -23.78 10.37
CA GLY A 38 -18.03 -24.37 11.70
C GLY A 38 -17.02 -25.52 11.74
N GLY A 39 -16.06 -25.55 10.81
CA GLY A 39 -15.00 -26.56 10.77
C GLY A 39 -15.29 -27.78 9.88
N LYS A 40 -16.44 -27.82 9.20
CA LYS A 40 -16.85 -28.93 8.32
C LYS A 40 -16.06 -29.01 7.03
N LEU A 41 -15.48 -27.89 6.59
CA LEU A 41 -14.70 -27.81 5.36
C LEU A 41 -13.33 -27.19 5.65
N ARG A 42 -12.26 -27.88 5.25
CA ARG A 42 -10.88 -27.41 5.25
C ARG A 42 -10.43 -27.13 3.83
N VAL A 43 -9.84 -25.96 3.63
CA VAL A 43 -9.31 -25.52 2.35
C VAL A 43 -8.01 -24.75 2.58
N PRO A 44 -7.12 -24.64 1.57
CA PRO A 44 -5.99 -23.74 1.67
C PRO A 44 -6.44 -22.31 1.97
N ALA A 45 -5.80 -21.65 2.94
CA ALA A 45 -6.12 -20.26 3.29
C ALA A 45 -5.84 -19.27 2.15
N THR A 46 -5.08 -19.68 1.12
CA THR A 46 -4.86 -18.90 -0.10
C THR A 46 -6.11 -18.55 -0.88
N ARG A 47 -7.23 -19.25 -0.63
CA ARG A 47 -8.55 -18.90 -1.19
C ARG A 47 -9.27 -17.80 -0.41
N PHE A 48 -8.83 -17.54 0.82
CA PHE A 48 -9.44 -16.61 1.75
C PHE A 48 -8.36 -15.83 2.53
N PRO A 49 -7.49 -15.06 1.85
CA PRO A 49 -6.51 -14.21 2.53
C PRO A 49 -7.21 -13.13 3.36
N CYS A 50 -6.64 -12.77 4.50
CA CYS A 50 -7.21 -11.75 5.41
C CYS A 50 -7.45 -10.42 4.68
N ALA A 51 -6.49 -10.00 3.85
CA ALA A 51 -6.55 -8.77 3.08
C ALA A 51 -7.75 -8.69 2.10
N GLY A 52 -8.27 -9.84 1.67
CA GLY A 52 -9.43 -9.91 0.76
C GLY A 52 -10.70 -9.36 1.38
N CYS A 53 -10.84 -9.45 2.71
CA CYS A 53 -11.98 -8.92 3.45
C CYS A 53 -11.61 -7.68 4.27
N HIS A 54 -10.47 -7.71 4.96
CA HIS A 54 -10.05 -6.65 5.87
C HIS A 54 -9.24 -5.52 5.20
N GLY A 55 -9.06 -5.58 3.88
CA GLY A 55 -8.33 -4.59 3.09
C GLY A 55 -6.81 -4.80 3.10
N GLN A 56 -6.11 -4.33 2.08
CA GLN A 56 -4.65 -4.47 2.01
C GLN A 56 -3.90 -3.65 3.08
N ASP A 57 -4.55 -2.64 3.65
CA ASP A 57 -4.02 -1.76 4.70
C ASP A 57 -4.50 -2.11 6.12
N ALA A 58 -5.25 -3.21 6.26
CA ALA A 58 -5.87 -3.66 7.52
C ALA A 58 -6.87 -2.69 8.16
N ARG A 59 -7.29 -1.65 7.44
CA ARG A 59 -8.25 -0.64 7.95
C ARG A 59 -9.71 -1.05 7.79
N GLY A 60 -9.95 -2.28 7.34
CA GLY A 60 -11.28 -2.80 7.07
C GLY A 60 -11.81 -2.37 5.71
N SER A 61 -12.92 -2.99 5.29
CA SER A 61 -13.56 -2.69 4.02
C SER A 61 -15.08 -2.84 4.13
N ARG A 62 -15.79 -2.60 3.03
CA ARG A 62 -17.23 -2.78 2.94
C ARG A 62 -17.59 -3.36 1.59
N GLU A 63 -18.44 -4.38 1.60
CA GLU A 63 -19.01 -4.99 0.40
C GLU A 63 -20.53 -5.02 0.55
N GLY A 64 -21.23 -4.18 -0.23
CA GLY A 64 -22.67 -3.97 -0.06
C GLY A 64 -23.01 -3.51 1.36
N ALA A 65 -23.84 -4.29 2.05
CA ALA A 65 -24.22 -4.06 3.45
C ALA A 65 -23.23 -4.66 4.47
N THR A 66 -22.30 -5.52 4.02
CA THR A 66 -21.37 -6.22 4.89
C THR A 66 -20.18 -5.32 5.23
N ILE A 67 -19.88 -5.18 6.52
CA ILE A 67 -18.75 -4.40 7.03
C ILE A 67 -17.68 -5.36 7.54
N PHE A 68 -16.49 -5.25 6.98
CA PHE A 68 -15.31 -5.93 7.48
C PHE A 68 -14.52 -4.95 8.36
N PRO A 69 -14.37 -5.22 9.67
CA PRO A 69 -13.76 -4.27 10.59
C PRO A 69 -12.26 -4.11 10.33
N ALA A 70 -11.71 -2.98 10.79
CA ALA A 70 -10.27 -2.80 10.88
C ALA A 70 -9.65 -3.82 11.85
N ILE A 71 -8.52 -4.37 11.43
CA ILE A 71 -7.72 -5.35 12.17
C ILE A 71 -6.25 -4.96 12.27
N ASP A 72 -5.90 -3.72 11.91
CA ASP A 72 -4.63 -3.14 12.32
C ASP A 72 -4.55 -3.11 13.86
N TRP A 73 -3.35 -3.21 14.40
CA TRP A 73 -3.20 -3.37 15.85
C TRP A 73 -3.81 -2.23 16.68
N PRO A 74 -3.68 -0.94 16.30
CA PRO A 74 -4.40 0.14 16.99
C PRO A 74 -5.91 -0.05 16.98
N GLY A 75 -6.49 -0.53 15.86
CA GLY A 75 -7.91 -0.83 15.75
C GLY A 75 -8.35 -2.05 16.58
N LEU A 76 -7.52 -3.07 16.72
CA LEU A 76 -7.78 -4.26 17.54
C LEU A 76 -7.68 -3.95 19.05
N THR A 77 -6.72 -3.13 19.43
CA THR A 77 -6.36 -2.86 20.84
C THR A 77 -7.00 -1.60 21.41
N ALA A 78 -7.82 -0.90 20.63
CA ALA A 78 -8.52 0.30 21.07
C ALA A 78 -9.37 0.01 22.32
N PRO A 79 -9.21 0.78 23.43
CA PRO A 79 -9.93 0.53 24.68
C PRO A 79 -11.45 0.62 24.56
N ASP A 80 -11.94 1.47 23.66
CA ASP A 80 -13.36 1.71 23.38
C ASP A 80 -13.89 0.84 22.23
N ARG A 81 -13.12 -0.14 21.76
CA ARG A 81 -13.54 -1.07 20.71
C ARG A 81 -14.82 -1.81 21.13
N PRO A 82 -15.87 -1.81 20.29
CA PRO A 82 -17.04 -2.66 20.51
C PRO A 82 -16.65 -4.14 20.59
N GLY A 83 -17.06 -4.79 21.68
CA GLY A 83 -16.72 -6.19 21.97
C GLY A 83 -15.34 -6.41 22.61
N GLY A 84 -14.72 -5.35 23.10
CA GLY A 84 -13.50 -5.41 23.91
C GLY A 84 -12.21 -5.27 23.12
N ALA A 85 -11.21 -4.68 23.77
CA ALA A 85 -9.86 -4.60 23.25
C ALA A 85 -9.24 -6.00 23.17
N TYR A 86 -8.57 -6.28 22.06
CA TYR A 86 -7.85 -7.53 21.87
C TYR A 86 -6.47 -7.44 22.54
N ASP A 87 -6.05 -8.53 23.15
CA ASP A 87 -4.64 -8.82 23.40
C ASP A 87 -4.17 -9.93 22.43
N ARG A 88 -2.93 -10.40 22.62
CA ARG A 88 -2.38 -11.48 21.80
C ARG A 88 -3.22 -12.75 21.88
N ALA A 89 -3.64 -13.15 23.09
CA ALA A 89 -4.36 -14.41 23.30
C ALA A 89 -5.77 -14.33 22.73
N GLY A 90 -6.48 -13.22 22.97
CA GLY A 90 -7.80 -12.94 22.41
C GLY A 90 -7.79 -12.84 20.89
N PHE A 91 -6.74 -12.27 20.28
CA PHE A 91 -6.59 -12.29 18.82
C PHE A 91 -6.42 -13.70 18.27
N LEU A 92 -5.56 -14.51 18.89
CA LEU A 92 -5.36 -15.89 18.47
C LEU A 92 -6.67 -16.67 18.60
N HIS A 93 -7.36 -16.60 19.73
CA HIS A 93 -8.63 -17.28 19.95
C HIS A 93 -9.72 -16.85 18.96
N ALA A 94 -9.77 -15.57 18.61
CA ALA A 94 -10.67 -15.05 17.60
C ALA A 94 -10.39 -15.61 16.20
N VAL A 95 -9.12 -15.70 15.81
CA VAL A 95 -8.72 -16.19 14.48
C VAL A 95 -8.78 -17.72 14.39
N THR A 96 -8.46 -18.45 15.46
CA THR A 96 -8.43 -19.91 15.47
C THR A 96 -9.78 -20.53 15.78
N ASP A 97 -10.56 -19.95 16.70
CA ASP A 97 -11.79 -20.55 17.22
C ASP A 97 -13.02 -19.69 16.91
N GLY A 98 -12.82 -18.40 16.65
CA GLY A 98 -13.92 -17.51 16.31
C GLY A 98 -14.60 -16.85 17.48
N VAL A 99 -13.90 -16.68 18.58
CA VAL A 99 -14.48 -16.11 19.80
C VAL A 99 -13.74 -14.82 20.09
N ALA A 100 -14.50 -13.73 20.14
CA ALA A 100 -13.99 -12.39 20.45
C ALA A 100 -13.69 -12.24 21.96
N PRO A 101 -12.97 -11.17 22.38
CA PRO A 101 -12.63 -10.93 23.79
C PRO A 101 -13.82 -10.84 24.74
N ASP A 102 -14.98 -10.39 24.26
CA ASP A 102 -16.26 -10.36 24.99
C ASP A 102 -16.98 -11.72 25.05
N GLY A 103 -16.38 -12.79 24.51
CA GLY A 103 -16.97 -14.13 24.42
C GLY A 103 -17.96 -14.32 23.28
N ARG A 104 -18.20 -13.29 22.47
CA ARG A 104 -19.13 -13.38 21.32
C ARG A 104 -18.51 -14.19 20.19
N GLU A 105 -19.32 -15.01 19.55
CA GLU A 105 -18.93 -15.69 18.32
C GLU A 105 -18.80 -14.70 17.15
N LEU A 106 -17.70 -14.80 16.41
CA LEU A 106 -17.51 -14.09 15.16
C LEU A 106 -18.40 -14.68 14.06
N ASP A 107 -18.75 -13.84 13.09
CA ASP A 107 -19.55 -14.26 11.94
C ASP A 107 -19.01 -15.57 11.33
N PRO A 108 -19.86 -16.59 11.09
CA PRO A 108 -19.45 -17.84 10.47
C PRO A 108 -18.84 -17.70 9.07
N ALA A 109 -19.10 -16.57 8.39
CA ALA A 109 -18.47 -16.23 7.12
C ALA A 109 -16.98 -15.90 7.27
N MET A 110 -16.52 -15.45 8.44
CA MET A 110 -15.10 -15.27 8.71
C MET A 110 -14.45 -16.65 8.90
N PRO A 111 -13.49 -17.07 8.05
CA PRO A 111 -12.85 -18.37 8.22
C PRO A 111 -12.09 -18.47 9.54
N ARG A 112 -11.94 -19.68 10.07
CA ARG A 112 -11.03 -19.95 11.19
C ARG A 112 -9.72 -20.51 10.68
N TYR A 113 -8.59 -19.98 11.11
CA TYR A 113 -7.31 -20.31 10.52
C TYR A 113 -6.52 -21.28 11.38
N VAL A 114 -5.86 -22.23 10.74
CA VAL A 114 -4.96 -23.21 11.36
C VAL A 114 -3.58 -23.02 10.73
N ALA A 115 -2.59 -22.67 11.54
CA ALA A 115 -1.21 -22.44 11.12
C ALA A 115 -0.27 -22.70 12.31
N ASP A 116 1.02 -22.81 12.02
CA ASP A 116 2.05 -22.94 13.05
C ASP A 116 2.08 -21.70 13.95
N GLU A 117 2.43 -21.88 15.22
CA GLU A 117 2.51 -20.79 16.20
C GLU A 117 3.44 -19.66 15.73
N ALA A 118 4.56 -20.01 15.10
CA ALA A 118 5.50 -19.05 14.52
C ALA A 118 4.84 -18.17 13.43
N VAL A 119 3.99 -18.76 12.59
CA VAL A 119 3.27 -18.04 11.53
C VAL A 119 2.21 -17.11 12.14
N LEU A 120 1.42 -17.59 13.10
CA LEU A 120 0.43 -16.76 13.79
C LEU A 120 1.10 -15.63 14.59
N GLY A 121 2.24 -15.90 15.21
CA GLY A 121 3.06 -14.89 15.88
C GLY A 121 3.58 -13.83 14.91
N ALA A 122 4.02 -14.23 13.73
CA ALA A 122 4.44 -13.32 12.68
C ALA A 122 3.26 -12.50 12.11
N LEU A 123 2.06 -13.08 12.00
CA LEU A 123 0.86 -12.36 11.59
C LEU A 123 0.54 -11.20 12.55
N ILE A 124 0.62 -11.44 13.85
CA ILE A 124 0.44 -10.38 14.85
C ILE A 124 1.49 -9.28 14.69
N ALA A 125 2.77 -9.65 14.53
CA ALA A 125 3.84 -8.67 14.30
C ALA A 125 3.61 -7.84 13.03
N PHE A 126 3.09 -8.47 11.97
CA PHE A 126 2.70 -7.78 10.75
C PHE A 126 1.56 -6.78 10.99
N LEU A 127 0.48 -7.18 11.68
CA LEU A 127 -0.65 -6.29 12.02
C LEU A 127 -0.24 -5.12 12.92
N GLN A 128 0.78 -5.30 13.75
CA GLN A 128 1.40 -4.23 14.54
C GLN A 128 2.14 -3.20 13.68
N GLY A 129 2.80 -3.65 12.60
CA GLY A 129 3.60 -2.79 11.73
C GLY A 129 2.83 -2.17 10.55
N ILE A 130 1.79 -2.84 10.04
CA ILE A 130 1.16 -2.47 8.76
C ILE A 130 0.61 -1.05 8.76
N GLY A 131 0.00 -0.59 9.86
CA GLY A 131 -0.55 0.76 9.93
C GLY A 131 0.51 1.84 9.74
N ALA A 132 1.69 1.68 10.36
CA ALA A 132 2.80 2.60 10.18
C ALA A 132 3.42 2.49 8.79
N ALA A 133 3.57 1.26 8.27
CA ALA A 133 4.08 1.04 6.91
C ALA A 133 3.19 1.71 5.85
N GLN A 134 1.87 1.61 6.00
CA GLN A 134 0.87 2.19 5.09
C GLN A 134 0.81 3.73 5.13
N GLN A 135 1.39 4.34 6.16
CA GLN A 135 1.47 5.80 6.32
C GLN A 135 2.88 6.36 6.12
N ARG A 136 3.87 5.52 5.77
CA ARG A 136 5.23 6.00 5.49
C ARG A 136 5.19 7.03 4.36
N GLY A 137 5.77 8.21 4.60
CA GLY A 137 5.73 9.33 3.65
C GLY A 137 4.34 9.95 3.42
N ILE A 138 3.33 9.57 4.20
CA ILE A 138 1.97 10.11 4.16
C ILE A 138 1.66 10.77 5.50
N THR A 139 1.40 12.07 5.47
CA THR A 139 1.09 12.86 6.67
C THR A 139 -0.22 13.61 6.47
N PRO A 140 -0.78 14.27 7.50
CA PRO A 140 -1.94 15.15 7.31
C PRO A 140 -1.69 16.30 6.32
N GLY A 141 -0.44 16.73 6.12
CA GLY A 141 -0.08 17.88 5.28
C GLY A 141 0.63 17.55 3.96
N ALA A 142 1.14 16.32 3.80
CA ALA A 142 1.97 15.96 2.66
C ALA A 142 1.86 14.49 2.25
N LEU A 143 1.98 14.24 0.95
CA LEU A 143 2.35 12.97 0.32
C LEU A 143 3.76 13.13 -0.25
N ARG A 144 4.73 12.36 0.22
CA ARG A 144 6.13 12.45 -0.20
C ARG A 144 6.47 11.39 -1.23
N VAL A 145 7.17 11.80 -2.28
CA VAL A 145 7.69 10.92 -3.33
C VAL A 145 9.17 11.21 -3.53
N SER A 146 10.02 10.19 -3.66
CA SER A 146 11.42 10.40 -4.05
C SER A 146 11.62 10.51 -5.54
N ALA A 147 12.60 11.33 -5.92
CA ALA A 147 13.29 11.19 -7.18
C ALA A 147 14.78 11.50 -7.00
N ALA A 148 15.64 10.84 -7.76
CA ALA A 148 17.07 11.10 -7.72
C ALA A 148 17.38 12.53 -8.24
N PRO A 149 18.27 13.29 -7.57
CA PRO A 149 18.60 14.66 -7.98
C PRO A 149 19.13 14.74 -9.42
N GLY A 150 18.67 15.74 -10.18
CA GLY A 150 19.12 16.02 -11.55
C GLY A 150 18.57 15.05 -12.61
N THR A 151 17.62 14.18 -12.26
CA THR A 151 17.02 13.23 -13.20
C THR A 151 15.79 13.80 -13.91
N PRO A 152 15.45 13.33 -15.12
CA PRO A 152 14.18 13.65 -15.78
C PRO A 152 12.96 13.28 -14.92
N ALA A 153 13.08 12.22 -14.12
CA ALA A 153 12.06 11.81 -13.17
C ALA A 153 11.76 12.90 -12.14
N GLN A 154 12.81 13.50 -11.55
CA GLN A 154 12.66 14.62 -10.62
C GLN A 154 11.96 15.80 -11.29
N VAL A 155 12.45 16.24 -12.45
CA VAL A 155 11.90 17.41 -13.17
C VAL A 155 10.41 17.22 -13.48
N GLY A 156 10.03 16.06 -14.00
CA GLY A 156 8.63 15.76 -14.32
C GLY A 156 7.74 15.71 -13.09
N LEU A 157 8.17 14.98 -12.04
CA LEU A 157 7.40 14.87 -10.80
C LEU A 157 7.27 16.22 -10.07
N GLU A 158 8.31 17.06 -10.07
CA GLU A 158 8.26 18.40 -9.48
C GLU A 158 7.31 19.32 -10.23
N ALA A 159 7.30 19.28 -11.56
CA ALA A 159 6.36 20.04 -12.37
C ALA A 159 4.91 19.63 -12.08
N ALA A 160 4.64 18.33 -11.97
CA ALA A 160 3.30 17.82 -11.66
C ALA A 160 2.87 18.17 -10.22
N ALA A 161 3.77 18.01 -9.25
CA ALA A 161 3.54 18.40 -7.87
C ALA A 161 3.25 19.90 -7.74
N LYS A 162 3.99 20.74 -8.47
CA LYS A 162 3.75 22.20 -8.55
C LYS A 162 2.35 22.51 -9.08
N ALA A 163 1.95 21.88 -10.19
CA ALA A 163 0.62 22.08 -10.77
C ALA A 163 -0.51 21.64 -9.81
N PHE A 164 -0.37 20.47 -9.17
CA PHE A 164 -1.31 19.97 -8.17
C PHE A 164 -1.41 20.91 -6.95
N ASN A 165 -0.27 21.34 -6.42
CA ASN A 165 -0.20 22.19 -5.24
C ASN A 165 -0.72 23.62 -5.50
N ALA A 166 -0.53 24.16 -6.71
CA ALA A 166 -1.07 25.46 -7.12
C ALA A 166 -2.60 25.49 -7.11
N ARG A 167 -3.25 24.34 -7.29
CA ARG A 167 -4.71 24.17 -7.18
C ARG A 167 -5.19 23.97 -5.73
N GLY A 168 -4.30 24.12 -4.75
CA GLY A 168 -4.60 23.98 -3.32
C GLY A 168 -4.37 22.58 -2.75
N GLY A 169 -3.88 21.63 -3.56
CA GLY A 169 -3.73 20.23 -3.17
C GLY A 169 -5.08 19.53 -2.96
N ALA A 170 -5.11 18.48 -2.12
CA ALA A 170 -6.38 17.85 -1.76
C ALA A 170 -6.38 17.30 -0.32
N PHE A 171 -7.53 17.42 0.34
CA PHE A 171 -7.75 16.93 1.72
C PHE A 171 -6.71 17.45 2.74
N GLY A 172 -6.19 18.65 2.52
CA GLY A 172 -5.14 19.27 3.36
C GLY A 172 -3.72 18.85 3.01
N ARG A 173 -3.53 17.99 2.00
CA ARG A 173 -2.23 17.47 1.58
C ARG A 173 -1.70 18.14 0.31
N ARG A 174 -0.40 18.38 0.32
CA ARG A 174 0.42 18.73 -0.85
C ARG A 174 1.27 17.53 -1.29
N ILE A 175 1.72 17.52 -2.54
CA ILE A 175 2.73 16.56 -3.00
C ILE A 175 4.11 17.19 -2.82
N GLU A 176 5.03 16.47 -2.19
CA GLU A 176 6.42 16.89 -1.95
C GLU A 176 7.36 15.92 -2.64
N ILE A 177 8.22 16.44 -3.53
CA ILE A 177 9.31 15.64 -4.10
C ILE A 177 10.52 15.80 -3.19
N VAL A 178 11.01 14.68 -2.67
CA VAL A 178 12.11 14.63 -1.69
C VAL A 178 13.27 13.80 -2.24
N THR A 179 14.46 14.00 -1.69
CA THR A 179 15.66 13.23 -2.08
C THR A 179 16.09 12.24 -1.00
N GLN A 180 15.59 12.43 0.24
CA GLN A 180 15.89 11.62 1.42
C GLN A 180 14.71 11.64 2.40
N GLY A 181 14.68 10.69 3.34
CA GLY A 181 13.66 10.56 4.37
C GLY A 181 12.52 9.61 3.98
N ASP A 182 11.44 9.61 4.77
CA ASP A 182 10.29 8.76 4.51
C ASP A 182 9.51 9.24 3.26
N MET A 183 9.36 8.36 2.28
CA MET A 183 8.46 8.52 1.14
C MET A 183 7.40 7.43 1.08
N ALA A 184 6.29 7.78 0.43
CA ALA A 184 5.22 6.85 0.10
C ALA A 184 5.58 6.03 -1.14
N PHE A 185 6.27 6.63 -2.10
CA PHE A 185 6.83 5.97 -3.29
C PHE A 185 8.14 6.60 -3.70
N ASP A 186 9.00 5.85 -4.38
CA ASP A 186 10.01 6.44 -5.25
C ASP A 186 9.53 6.53 -6.71
N ALA A 187 10.29 7.25 -7.53
CA ALA A 187 9.95 7.47 -8.94
C ALA A 187 9.96 6.17 -9.76
N ASP A 188 10.79 5.20 -9.39
CA ASP A 188 10.90 3.92 -10.09
C ASP A 188 9.70 3.03 -9.73
N GLU A 189 9.30 2.97 -8.46
CA GLU A 189 8.07 2.30 -8.00
C GLU A 189 6.82 2.86 -8.71
N LEU A 190 6.72 4.19 -8.86
CA LEU A 190 5.63 4.81 -9.61
C LEU A 190 5.66 4.45 -11.09
N ALA A 191 6.84 4.42 -11.69
CA ALA A 191 6.99 4.01 -13.08
C ALA A 191 6.60 2.55 -13.29
N GLU A 192 7.06 1.63 -12.44
CA GLU A 192 6.68 0.21 -12.52
C GLU A 192 5.17 0.01 -12.43
N LEU A 193 4.49 0.77 -11.57
CA LEU A 193 3.05 0.68 -11.39
C LEU A 193 2.25 1.24 -12.57
N LEU A 194 2.76 2.26 -13.26
CA LEU A 194 2.02 3.04 -14.24
C LEU A 194 2.41 2.77 -15.70
N GLU A 195 3.66 2.44 -15.98
CA GLU A 195 4.17 2.22 -17.34
C GLU A 195 3.39 1.15 -18.13
N PRO A 196 2.93 0.03 -17.55
CA PRO A 196 2.07 -0.91 -18.28
C PRO A 196 0.79 -0.29 -18.85
N ARG A 197 0.30 0.81 -18.27
CA ARG A 197 -0.88 1.55 -18.72
C ARG A 197 -0.53 2.68 -19.68
N LEU A 198 0.68 3.21 -19.58
CA LEU A 198 1.12 4.37 -20.35
C LEU A 198 1.92 3.98 -21.60
N ALA A 199 2.40 2.75 -21.72
CA ALA A 199 3.27 2.30 -22.82
C ALA A 199 2.72 2.57 -24.23
N GLN A 200 1.40 2.59 -24.40
CA GLN A 200 0.73 2.81 -25.69
C GLN A 200 0.17 4.24 -25.86
N LEU A 201 0.40 5.13 -24.90
CA LEU A 201 -0.08 6.50 -24.99
C LEU A 201 0.96 7.39 -25.64
N ASP A 202 0.54 8.04 -26.72
CA ASP A 202 1.29 9.15 -27.27
C ASP A 202 1.34 10.29 -26.26
N MET A 203 2.56 10.68 -25.92
CA MET A 203 2.78 11.72 -24.93
C MET A 203 2.37 13.06 -25.51
N PRO A 204 1.41 13.78 -24.89
CA PRO A 204 1.11 15.13 -25.31
C PRO A 204 2.36 16.00 -25.17
N GLU A 205 2.51 16.96 -26.06
CA GLU A 205 3.52 17.99 -25.89
C GLU A 205 3.15 18.85 -24.69
N ILE A 206 4.09 19.01 -23.76
CA ILE A 206 3.92 19.78 -22.53
C ILE A 206 4.91 20.92 -22.66
N ALA A 207 4.41 22.16 -22.71
CA ALA A 207 5.29 23.32 -22.84
C ALA A 207 6.26 23.38 -21.65
N ASP A 208 7.42 24.00 -21.84
CA ASP A 208 8.44 24.17 -20.80
C ASP A 208 8.89 22.89 -20.07
N LEU A 209 8.60 21.70 -20.62
CA LEU A 209 8.99 20.41 -20.05
C LEU A 209 9.78 19.57 -21.06
N PRO A 210 11.03 19.17 -20.72
CA PRO A 210 11.85 18.30 -21.57
C PRO A 210 11.13 16.99 -21.89
N ALA A 211 11.32 16.48 -23.12
CA ALA A 211 10.63 15.29 -23.61
C ALA A 211 10.82 14.07 -22.68
N GLU A 212 12.04 13.90 -22.18
CA GLU A 212 12.45 12.87 -21.23
C GLU A 212 11.76 12.96 -19.87
N SER A 213 11.23 14.14 -19.49
CA SER A 213 10.57 14.38 -18.20
C SER A 213 9.04 14.22 -18.29
N ARG A 214 8.47 14.16 -19.50
CA ARG A 214 7.01 14.14 -19.71
C ARG A 214 6.34 12.91 -19.10
N ARG A 215 7.01 11.73 -19.14
CA ARG A 215 6.48 10.49 -18.52
C ARG A 215 6.31 10.65 -17.02
N ALA A 216 7.37 11.08 -16.33
CA ALA A 216 7.35 11.32 -14.91
C ALA A 216 6.35 12.41 -14.50
N TYR A 217 6.14 13.42 -15.35
CA TYR A 217 5.06 14.39 -15.15
C TYR A 217 3.68 13.74 -15.18
N LEU A 218 3.40 12.85 -16.14
CA LEU A 218 2.14 12.09 -16.13
C LEU A 218 2.00 11.20 -14.88
N HIS A 219 3.09 10.56 -14.43
CA HIS A 219 3.07 9.80 -13.17
C HIS A 219 2.63 10.69 -12.00
N GLY A 220 3.19 11.90 -11.91
CA GLY A 220 2.81 12.88 -10.89
C GLY A 220 1.36 13.37 -11.00
N LEU A 221 0.84 13.58 -12.22
CA LEU A 221 -0.57 13.94 -12.42
C LEU A 221 -1.51 12.81 -11.98
N MET A 222 -1.21 11.57 -12.37
CA MET A 222 -1.98 10.39 -11.94
C MET A 222 -1.92 10.22 -10.42
N LEU A 223 -0.77 10.51 -9.79
CA LEU A 223 -0.66 10.49 -8.34
C LEU A 223 -1.54 11.54 -7.67
N GLY A 224 -1.64 12.75 -8.24
CA GLY A 224 -2.57 13.77 -7.77
C GLY A 224 -4.03 13.32 -7.81
N GLU A 225 -4.46 12.72 -8.92
CA GLU A 225 -5.81 12.18 -9.07
C GLU A 225 -6.08 10.99 -8.13
N ALA A 226 -5.09 10.11 -7.94
CA ALA A 226 -5.20 9.00 -6.99
C ALA A 226 -5.33 9.50 -5.54
N LEU A 227 -4.57 10.54 -5.17
CA LEU A 227 -4.69 11.20 -3.87
C LEU A 227 -6.11 11.75 -3.68
N ILE A 228 -6.67 12.42 -4.70
CA ILE A 228 -8.05 12.92 -4.68
C ILE A 228 -9.06 11.79 -4.49
N ALA A 229 -8.94 10.71 -5.27
CA ALA A 229 -9.85 9.56 -5.21
C ALA A 229 -9.79 8.82 -3.85
N CYS A 230 -8.61 8.70 -3.27
CA CYS A 230 -8.41 8.07 -1.95
C CYS A 230 -8.92 8.89 -0.77
N GLY A 231 -8.97 10.22 -0.92
CA GLY A 231 -9.61 11.09 0.06
C GLY A 231 -8.87 11.23 1.39
N ARG A 232 -9.65 11.45 2.47
CA ARG A 232 -9.09 11.67 3.82
C ARG A 232 -8.38 10.44 4.39
N ARG A 233 -8.82 9.23 4.03
CA ARG A 233 -8.28 7.95 4.51
C ARG A 233 -7.18 7.40 3.60
N LEU A 234 -6.30 8.28 3.13
CA LEU A 234 -5.17 7.95 2.27
C LEU A 234 -4.23 6.95 2.97
N THR A 235 -3.84 5.91 2.22
CA THR A 235 -2.83 4.90 2.56
C THR A 235 -2.06 4.55 1.29
N ARG A 236 -0.87 3.97 1.43
CA ARG A 236 -0.10 3.48 0.27
C ARG A 236 -0.90 2.45 -0.54
N ALA A 237 -1.58 1.51 0.09
CA ALA A 237 -2.43 0.51 -0.56
C ALA A 237 -3.61 1.14 -1.34
N CYS A 238 -4.19 2.23 -0.83
CA CYS A 238 -5.21 2.95 -1.60
C CYS A 238 -4.63 3.52 -2.90
N LEU A 239 -3.44 4.11 -2.84
CA LEU A 239 -2.75 4.64 -4.03
C LEU A 239 -2.40 3.51 -5.00
N GLU A 240 -1.78 2.41 -4.53
CA GLU A 240 -1.42 1.25 -5.35
C GLU A 240 -2.62 0.63 -6.08
N THR A 241 -3.79 0.57 -5.42
CA THR A 241 -5.01 0.01 -6.01
C THR A 241 -5.77 0.99 -6.92
N THR A 242 -5.52 2.29 -6.78
CA THR A 242 -6.24 3.35 -7.50
C THR A 242 -5.48 3.77 -8.76
N LEU A 243 -4.16 3.95 -8.67
CA LEU A 243 -3.29 4.41 -9.75
C LEU A 243 -3.48 3.63 -11.07
N PRO A 244 -3.48 2.28 -11.08
CA PRO A 244 -3.67 1.52 -12.33
C PRO A 244 -5.07 1.64 -12.95
N LYS A 245 -6.07 2.04 -12.16
CA LYS A 245 -7.48 2.17 -12.58
C LYS A 245 -7.79 3.54 -13.18
N LEU A 246 -6.92 4.52 -12.98
CA LEU A 246 -7.10 5.84 -13.56
C LEU A 246 -7.03 5.78 -15.08
N ASP A 247 -7.85 6.61 -15.72
CA ASP A 247 -7.85 6.81 -17.15
C ASP A 247 -6.96 8.02 -17.49
N PRO A 248 -5.76 7.80 -18.06
CA PRO A 248 -4.84 8.89 -18.37
C PRO A 248 -5.40 9.87 -19.40
N ALA A 249 -6.37 9.47 -20.23
CA ALA A 249 -7.04 10.37 -21.17
C ALA A 249 -7.94 11.42 -20.48
N ARG A 250 -8.32 11.18 -19.22
CA ARG A 250 -9.17 12.07 -18.40
C ARG A 250 -8.38 12.96 -17.45
N LEU A 251 -7.05 12.89 -17.47
CA LEU A 251 -6.23 13.76 -16.64
C LEU A 251 -6.47 15.22 -17.01
N PRO A 252 -6.53 16.14 -16.03
CA PRO A 252 -6.72 17.54 -16.31
C PRO A 252 -5.59 18.04 -17.22
N ARG A 253 -5.97 18.47 -18.43
CA ARG A 253 -5.06 19.12 -19.38
C ARG A 253 -4.76 20.57 -18.98
N GLU A 254 -5.62 21.15 -18.14
CA GLU A 254 -5.47 22.50 -17.59
C GLU A 254 -4.43 22.51 -16.47
N GLY A 255 -3.28 23.12 -16.77
CA GLY A 255 -2.06 23.07 -15.95
C GLY A 255 -0.82 22.68 -16.75
N MET A 256 -0.99 22.23 -18.00
CA MET A 256 0.06 22.34 -19.02
C MET A 256 0.42 23.82 -19.13
N PRO A 257 1.68 24.24 -18.92
CA PRO A 257 2.06 25.61 -19.26
C PRO A 257 1.65 25.88 -20.73
N PRO A 258 1.29 27.14 -21.05
CA PRO A 258 0.72 27.50 -22.34
C PRO A 258 1.56 27.01 -23.52
#